data_AF-A0A814RVT7-F1
#
_entry.id   AF-A0A814RVT7-F1
#
_cell.length_a   1.000
_cell.length_b   1.000
_cell.length_c   1.000
_cell.angle_alpha   90.00
_cell.angle_beta   90.00
_cell.angle_gamma   90.00
#
_symmetry.space_group_name_H-M   'P 1'
#
loop_
_entity.id
_entity.type
_entity.pdbx_description
1 polymer ?
#
loop_
_entity_poly.entity_id
_entity_poly.type
_entity_poly.pdbx_seq_one_letter_code
_entity_poly.pdbx_strand_id
1 'polypeptide(L)'
;MKLLKDNNIKRKILRDNYGYDDENKVQCVKNIYEELNLKEIYQQYEEKTYENLIKRINQANFNSKQLEQLLKQILDSIHARNK
;
A
#
# COMPACT_ATOMS: atom_id res chain seq x y z
N MET A 1 5.22 -3.29 26.22
CA MET A 1 6.14 -3.94 25.27
C MET A 1 6.81 -2.87 24.40
N LYS A 2 8.13 -2.67 24.56
CA LYS A 2 8.91 -1.59 23.87
C LYS A 2 10.17 -2.15 23.21
N LEU A 3 10.17 -3.44 22.87
CA LEU A 3 11.32 -4.21 22.40
C LEU A 3 11.62 -4.02 20.89
N LEU A 4 10.73 -3.39 20.14
CA LEU A 4 10.77 -3.35 18.67
C LEU A 4 11.21 -1.99 18.08
N LYS A 5 11.82 -1.10 18.88
CA LYS A 5 12.44 0.13 18.35
C LYS A 5 13.67 -0.14 17.49
N ASP A 6 14.31 -1.30 17.63
CA ASP A 6 15.48 -1.67 16.86
C ASP A 6 15.07 -2.39 15.55
N ASN A 7 15.45 -1.81 14.43
CA ASN A 7 15.25 -2.38 13.10
C ASN A 7 15.92 -3.75 12.92
N ASN A 8 17.01 -4.03 13.63
CA ASN A 8 17.68 -5.33 13.59
C ASN A 8 16.84 -6.42 14.24
N ILE A 9 16.16 -6.12 15.35
CA ILE A 9 15.26 -7.05 16.03
C ILE A 9 14.05 -7.35 15.14
N LYS A 10 13.44 -6.33 14.54
CA LYS A 10 12.35 -6.50 13.55
C LYS A 10 12.77 -7.38 12.38
N ARG A 11 13.95 -7.13 11.80
CA ARG A 11 14.49 -7.93 10.69
C ARG A 11 14.74 -9.38 11.09
N LYS A 12 15.23 -9.64 12.30
CA LYS A 12 15.42 -11.00 12.82
C LYS A 12 14.09 -11.72 12.94
N ILE A 13 13.09 -11.10 13.58
CA ILE A 13 11.76 -11.71 13.76
C ILE A 13 11.12 -11.99 12.39
N LEU A 14 11.24 -11.07 11.43
CA LEU A 14 10.81 -11.34 10.05
C LEU A 14 11.51 -12.56 9.47
N ARG A 15 12.85 -12.65 9.54
CA ARG A 15 13.60 -13.81 9.02
C ARG A 15 13.17 -15.13 9.67
N ASP A 16 12.91 -15.13 10.97
CA ASP A 16 12.61 -16.35 11.72
C ASP A 16 11.14 -16.83 11.51
N ASN A 17 10.24 -15.95 11.08
CA ASN A 17 8.80 -16.21 11.00
C ASN A 17 8.19 -16.10 9.60
N TYR A 18 8.86 -15.45 8.64
CA TYR A 18 8.31 -15.23 7.31
C TYR A 18 8.35 -16.48 6.42
N GLY A 19 7.28 -16.75 5.67
CA GLY A 19 7.21 -17.83 4.69
C GLY A 19 6.87 -19.22 5.26
N TYR A 20 6.36 -19.28 6.50
CA TYR A 20 5.87 -20.52 7.11
C TYR A 20 4.34 -20.49 7.22
N ASP A 21 3.69 -21.63 6.99
CA ASP A 21 2.23 -21.81 7.14
C ASP A 21 1.79 -22.03 8.61
N ASP A 22 2.60 -21.55 9.57
CA ASP A 22 2.30 -21.61 10.99
C ASP A 22 1.55 -20.33 11.42
N GLU A 23 0.39 -20.49 12.05
CA GLU A 23 -0.48 -19.37 12.44
C GLU A 23 0.20 -18.37 13.39
N ASN A 24 1.02 -18.86 14.33
CA ASN A 24 1.74 -18.00 15.28
C ASN A 24 2.80 -17.19 14.55
N LYS A 25 3.54 -17.82 13.63
CA LYS A 25 4.54 -17.15 12.80
C LYS A 25 3.91 -16.09 11.90
N VAL A 26 2.77 -16.38 11.28
CA VAL A 26 1.98 -15.41 10.50
C VAL A 26 1.56 -14.23 11.37
N GLN A 27 1.06 -14.48 12.59
CA GLN A 27 0.65 -13.40 13.48
C GLN A 27 1.83 -12.54 13.94
N CYS A 28 3.00 -13.13 14.20
CA CYS A 28 4.22 -12.38 14.50
C CYS A 28 4.59 -11.41 13.38
N VAL A 29 4.50 -11.84 12.11
CA VAL A 29 4.76 -10.97 10.96
C VAL A 29 3.72 -9.86 10.84
N LYS A 30 2.43 -10.17 11.03
CA LYS A 30 1.34 -9.17 10.99
C LYS A 30 1.52 -8.09 12.05
N ASN A 31 1.89 -8.46 13.27
CA ASN A 31 2.15 -7.50 14.36
C ASN A 31 3.29 -6.53 13.99
N ILE A 32 4.33 -7.00 13.29
CA ILE A 32 5.40 -6.12 12.81
C ILE A 32 4.85 -5.10 11.81
N TYR A 33 3.96 -5.51 10.90
CA TYR A 33 3.35 -4.59 9.94
C TYR A 33 2.49 -3.51 10.61
N GLU A 34 1.76 -3.88 11.65
CA GLU A 34 1.00 -2.94 12.48
C GLU A 34 1.92 -1.96 13.21
N GLU A 35 2.99 -2.46 13.84
CA GLU A 35 3.97 -1.61 14.53
C GLU A 35 4.76 -0.69 13.60
N LEU A 36 4.98 -1.12 12.35
CA LEU A 36 5.57 -0.28 11.30
C LEU A 36 4.56 0.69 10.71
N ASN A 37 3.30 0.61 11.13
CA ASN A 37 2.20 1.43 10.64
C ASN A 37 2.08 1.37 9.11
N LEU A 38 2.29 0.19 8.53
CA LEU A 38 2.30 0.00 7.07
C LEU A 38 0.97 0.37 6.43
N LYS A 39 -0.14 0.25 7.19
CA LYS A 39 -1.47 0.67 6.74
C LYS A 39 -1.52 2.17 6.45
N GLU A 40 -1.05 3.00 7.36
CA GLU A 40 -1.03 4.45 7.17
C GLU A 40 -0.06 4.85 6.04
N ILE A 41 1.13 4.23 6.01
CA ILE A 41 2.11 4.47 4.93
C ILE A 41 1.51 4.13 3.56
N TYR A 42 0.79 3.01 3.47
CA TYR A 42 0.12 2.62 2.23
C TYR A 42 -0.98 3.60 1.85
N GLN A 43 -1.81 4.03 2.79
CA GLN A 43 -2.87 5.03 2.54
C GLN A 43 -2.30 6.35 1.99
N GLN A 44 -1.20 6.84 2.57
CA GLN A 44 -0.52 8.03 2.07
C GLN A 44 0.07 7.82 0.67
N TYR A 45 0.65 6.65 0.42
CA TYR A 45 1.17 6.27 -0.89
C TYR A 45 0.05 6.19 -1.94
N GLU A 46 -1.09 5.60 -1.59
CA GLU A 46 -2.25 5.44 -2.45
C GLU A 46 -2.82 6.80 -2.86
N GLU A 47 -3.06 7.69 -1.90
CA GLU A 47 -3.58 9.04 -2.17
C GLU A 47 -2.63 9.82 -3.10
N LYS A 48 -1.34 9.83 -2.77
CA LYS A 48 -0.33 10.50 -3.59
C LYS A 48 -0.27 9.92 -5.01
N THR A 49 -0.45 8.61 -5.15
CA THR A 49 -0.44 7.94 -6.45
C THR A 49 -1.68 8.31 -7.26
N TYR A 50 -2.85 8.32 -6.63
CA TYR A 50 -4.10 8.75 -7.24
C TYR A 50 -4.00 10.19 -7.76
N GLU A 51 -3.57 11.15 -6.92
CA GLU A 51 -3.39 12.53 -7.34
C GLU A 51 -2.42 12.69 -8.52
N ASN A 52 -1.30 11.95 -8.49
CA ASN A 52 -0.31 11.99 -9.55
C ASN A 52 -0.86 11.44 -10.87
N LEU A 53 -1.67 10.38 -10.81
CA LEU A 53 -2.33 9.81 -11.99
C LEU A 53 -3.38 10.77 -12.55
N ILE A 54 -4.19 11.41 -11.71
CA ILE A 54 -5.14 12.45 -12.14
C ILE A 54 -4.40 13.60 -12.84
N LYS A 55 -3.29 14.09 -12.26
CA LYS A 55 -2.46 15.15 -12.88
C LYS A 55 -1.94 14.71 -14.24
N ARG A 56 -1.42 13.47 -14.36
CA ARG A 56 -0.92 12.91 -15.62
C ARG A 56 -2.00 12.78 -16.68
N ILE A 57 -3.20 12.33 -16.29
CA ILE A 57 -4.36 12.26 -17.19
C ILE A 57 -4.72 13.67 -17.66
N ASN A 58 -4.82 14.66 -16.77
CA ASN A 58 -5.16 16.03 -17.15
C ASN A 58 -4.11 16.70 -18.06
N GLN A 59 -2.83 16.33 -17.90
CA GLN A 59 -1.72 16.85 -18.72
C GLN A 59 -1.56 16.11 -20.05
N ALA A 60 -2.09 14.89 -20.16
CA ALA A 60 -2.05 14.15 -21.39
C ALA A 60 -2.96 14.83 -22.42
N ASN A 61 -2.38 15.23 -23.55
CA ASN A 61 -3.15 15.81 -24.65
C ASN A 61 -3.88 14.69 -25.41
N PHE A 62 -4.99 14.21 -24.84
CA PHE A 62 -5.81 13.20 -25.50
C PHE A 62 -6.57 13.83 -26.67
N ASN A 63 -6.49 13.20 -27.84
CA ASN A 63 -7.31 13.57 -29.00
C ASN A 63 -8.82 13.29 -28.79
N SER A 64 -9.20 12.72 -27.63
CA SER A 64 -10.58 12.40 -27.28
C SER A 64 -10.84 12.66 -25.79
N LYS A 65 -11.82 13.54 -25.53
CA LYS A 65 -12.30 13.82 -24.17
C LYS A 65 -12.99 12.62 -23.52
N GLN A 66 -13.57 11.73 -24.32
CA GLN A 66 -14.20 10.50 -23.82
C GLN A 66 -13.16 9.53 -23.25
N LEU A 67 -11.97 9.47 -23.86
CA LEU A 67 -10.86 8.64 -23.37
C LEU A 67 -10.35 9.17 -22.02
N GLU A 68 -10.18 10.48 -21.90
CA GLU A 68 -9.80 11.11 -20.62
C GLU A 68 -10.80 10.76 -19.50
N GLN A 69 -12.10 10.86 -19.79
CA GLN A 69 -13.16 10.51 -18.84
C GLN A 69 -13.15 9.02 -18.46
N LEU A 70 -12.99 8.13 -19.44
CA LEU A 70 -12.90 6.69 -19.19
C LEU A 70 -11.72 6.33 -18.28
N LEU A 71 -10.55 6.95 -18.50
CA LEU A 71 -9.37 6.72 -17.67
C LEU A 71 -9.59 7.17 -16.22
N LYS A 72 -10.28 8.30 -16.01
CA LYS A 72 -10.68 8.76 -14.68
C LYS A 72 -11.63 7.78 -14.01
N GLN A 73 -12.66 7.32 -14.72
CA GLN A 73 -13.60 6.31 -14.20
C GLN A 73 -12.93 4.99 -13.81
N ILE A 74 -11.98 4.52 -14.62
CA ILE A 74 -11.19 3.32 -14.29
C ILE A 74 -10.37 3.57 -13.03
N LEU A 75 -9.72 4.73 -12.92
CA LEU A 75 -8.92 5.09 -11.74
C LEU A 75 -9.77 5.15 -10.47
N ASP A 76 -10.95 5.77 -10.55
CA ASP A 76 -11.92 5.83 -9.44
C ASP A 76 -12.37 4.43 -9.00
N SER A 77 -12.53 3.50 -9.95
CA SER A 77 -12.97 2.13 -9.65
C SER A 77 -11.93 1.27 -8.91
N ILE A 78 -10.66 1.67 -8.97
CA ILE A 78 -9.55 0.93 -8.33
C ILE A 78 -8.98 1.64 -7.10
N HIS A 79 -9.27 2.93 -6.93
CA HIS A 79 -8.87 3.70 -5.75
C HIS A 79 -9.68 3.27 -4.51
N ALA A 80 -8.99 3.02 -3.39
CA ALA A 80 -9.57 2.60 -2.12
C ALA A 80 -10.48 1.35 -2.25
N ARG A 81 -10.18 0.48 -3.23
CA ARG A 81 -11.02 -0.67 -3.55
C ARG A 81 -10.97 -1.71 -2.43
N ASN A 82 -12.09 -1.88 -1.75
CA ASN A 82 -12.33 -3.02 -0.87
C ASN A 82 -12.83 -4.21 -1.73
N LYS A 83 -12.20 -5.38 -1.59
CA LYS A 83 -12.59 -6.63 -2.25
C LYS A 83 -13.58 -7.41 -1.41
#